data_AF-A0A0G0MQU4-F1
#
_entry.id   AF-A0A0G0MQU4-F1
#
_cell.length_a   1.000
_cell.length_b   1.000
_cell.length_c   1.000
_cell.angle_alpha   90.00
_cell.angle_beta   90.00
_cell.angle_gamma   90.00
#
_symmetry.space_group_name_H-M   'P 1'
#
loop_
_entity.id
_entity.type
_entity.pdbx_description
1 polymer ?
#
loop_
_entity_poly.entity_id
_entity_poly.type
_entity_poly.pdbx_seq_one_letter_code
_entity_poly.pdbx_strand_id
1 'polypeptide(L)'
;GVKWTYDKVKNAYLRENGGVAHADLETEEQLQAKAIVVMFAKETGPVDDHMHLLYTNIGSGNGLLFQDGVATKITWQKLDRTARTVFSDPSGKEITFTRGQIWVEMLPIGTTVAY
;
A
#
# COMPACT_ATOMS: atom_id res chain seq x y z
N GLY A 1 -1.90 13.25 -6.82
CA GLY A 1 -1.52 12.52 -5.60
C GLY A 1 -2.69 11.68 -5.13
N VAL A 2 -2.43 10.67 -4.30
CA VAL A 2 -3.45 9.80 -3.71
C VAL A 2 -3.66 10.19 -2.25
N LYS A 3 -4.91 10.16 -1.80
CA LYS A 3 -5.29 10.35 -0.39
C LYS A 3 -6.29 9.27 0.00
N TRP A 4 -6.19 8.81 1.24
CA TRP A 4 -7.12 7.86 1.83
C TRP A 4 -7.73 8.48 3.08
N THR A 5 -9.05 8.51 3.15
CA THR A 5 -9.79 9.08 4.28
C THR A 5 -10.51 7.96 5.03
N TYR A 6 -10.23 7.80 6.32
CA TYR A 6 -10.87 6.77 7.15
C TYR A 6 -12.31 7.15 7.51
N ASP A 7 -13.25 6.27 7.17
CA ASP A 7 -14.65 6.30 7.59
C ASP A 7 -14.85 5.29 8.74
N LYS A 8 -15.08 5.81 9.95
CA LYS A 8 -15.26 5.00 11.16
C LYS A 8 -16.56 4.18 11.14
N VAL A 9 -17.62 4.67 10.49
CA VAL A 9 -18.92 3.98 10.44
C VAL A 9 -18.81 2.77 9.54
N LYS A 10 -18.19 2.93 8.37
CA LYS A 10 -17.94 1.83 7.44
C LYS A 10 -16.76 0.95 7.87
N ASN A 11 -15.92 1.44 8.79
CA ASN A 11 -14.59 0.90 9.08
C ASN A 11 -13.82 0.60 7.78
N ALA A 12 -13.63 1.63 6.97
CA ALA A 12 -12.98 1.53 5.66
C ALA A 12 -12.30 2.86 5.31
N TYR A 13 -11.32 2.81 4.41
CA TYR A 13 -10.67 3.99 3.87
C TYR A 13 -11.20 4.27 2.47
N LEU A 14 -11.64 5.51 2.22
CA LEU A 14 -12.14 5.98 0.94
C LEU A 14 -10.99 6.59 0.13
N ARG A 15 -10.84 6.19 -1.14
CA ARG A 15 -9.74 6.62 -2.01
C ARG A 15 -10.08 7.90 -2.75
N GLU A 16 -9.16 8.85 -2.73
CA GLU A 16 -9.15 10.04 -3.57
C GLU A 16 -7.91 9.99 -4.47
N ASN A 17 -8.05 10.38 -5.74
CA ASN A 17 -6.95 10.47 -6.69
C ASN A 17 -7.02 11.79 -7.44
N GLY A 18 -5.94 12.56 -7.43
CA GLY A 18 -5.93 13.88 -8.06
C GLY A 18 -6.87 14.89 -7.39
N GLY A 19 -7.25 14.65 -6.13
CA GLY A 19 -8.14 15.54 -5.36
C GLY A 19 -9.64 15.29 -5.55
N VAL A 20 -10.02 14.22 -6.26
CA VAL A 20 -11.42 13.80 -6.42
C VAL A 20 -11.61 12.36 -5.95
N ALA A 21 -12.85 11.99 -5.63
CA ALA A 21 -13.22 10.62 -5.31
C ALA A 21 -12.82 9.69 -6.47
N HIS A 22 -12.09 8.63 -6.17
CA HIS A 22 -11.73 7.63 -7.18
C HIS A 22 -12.86 6.61 -7.27
N ALA A 23 -13.75 6.77 -8.25
CA ALA A 23 -14.90 5.91 -8.45
C ALA A 23 -14.58 4.75 -9.41
N ASP A 24 -15.23 3.62 -9.17
CA ASP A 24 -15.36 2.55 -10.17
C ASP A 24 -16.33 3.00 -11.28
N LEU A 25 -15.95 2.80 -12.54
CA LEU A 25 -16.73 3.28 -13.68
C LEU A 25 -18.07 2.53 -13.87
N GLU A 26 -18.14 1.27 -13.46
CA GLU A 26 -19.34 0.45 -13.68
C GLU A 26 -20.36 0.64 -12.57
N THR A 27 -19.89 0.80 -11.33
CA THR A 27 -20.78 0.91 -10.16
C THR A 27 -21.01 2.35 -9.70
N GLU A 28 -20.16 3.29 -10.15
CA GLU A 28 -20.10 4.67 -9.67
C GLU A 28 -19.79 4.79 -8.17
N GLU A 29 -19.41 3.68 -7.52
CA GLU A 29 -19.04 3.67 -6.11
C GLU A 29 -17.59 4.12 -5.93
N GLN A 30 -17.35 4.95 -4.92
CA GLN A 30 -15.98 5.31 -4.54
C GLN A 30 -15.21 4.08 -4.06
N LEU A 31 -14.02 3.86 -4.63
CA LEU A 31 -13.13 2.79 -4.21
C LEU A 31 -12.80 2.92 -2.72
N GLN A 32 -12.86 1.80 -2.03
CA GLN A 32 -12.57 1.70 -0.61
C GLN A 32 -11.79 0.44 -0.27
N ALA A 33 -11.02 0.52 0.81
CA ALA A 33 -10.24 -0.59 1.34
C ALA A 33 -10.39 -0.71 2.86
N LYS A 34 -10.32 -1.93 3.39
CA LYS A 34 -10.29 -2.20 4.84
C LYS A 34 -8.90 -2.02 5.42
N ALA A 35 -7.89 -2.33 4.61
CA ALA A 35 -6.50 -2.12 4.95
C ALA A 35 -5.73 -1.52 3.77
N ILE A 36 -4.84 -0.59 4.07
CA ILE A 36 -3.90 -0.03 3.10
C ILE A 36 -2.49 -0.36 3.58
N VAL A 37 -1.71 -0.99 2.71
CA VAL A 37 -0.29 -1.20 2.93
C VAL A 37 0.48 -0.22 2.05
N VAL A 38 1.34 0.58 2.67
CA VAL A 38 2.38 1.32 1.95
C VAL A 38 3.66 0.49 2.03
N MET A 39 4.14 0.04 0.88
CA MET A 39 5.34 -0.76 0.74
C MET A 39 6.46 0.11 0.19
N PHE A 40 7.53 0.33 0.96
CA PHE A 40 8.70 1.06 0.47
C PHE A 40 9.65 0.10 -0.25
N ALA A 41 9.92 0.39 -1.51
CA ALA A 41 10.79 -0.40 -2.37
C ALA A 41 11.90 0.47 -2.97
N LYS A 42 13.04 -0.14 -3.25
CA LYS A 42 14.11 0.54 -3.98
C LYS A 42 13.64 0.79 -5.42
N GLU A 43 13.53 2.05 -5.79
CA GLU A 43 13.40 2.49 -7.17
C GLU A 43 14.82 2.60 -7.77
N THR A 44 15.01 2.04 -8.96
CA THR A 44 16.24 2.13 -9.73
C THR A 44 15.87 2.57 -11.12
N GLY A 45 16.53 3.61 -11.62
CA GLY A 45 16.36 3.96 -13.02
C GLY A 45 17.09 5.25 -13.40
N PRO A 46 17.01 5.60 -14.70
CA PRO A 46 16.41 4.79 -15.77
C PRO A 46 17.15 3.46 -16.00
N VAL A 47 16.42 2.39 -16.36
CA VAL A 47 17.02 1.06 -16.63
C VAL A 47 17.13 0.71 -18.12
N ASP A 48 16.60 1.57 -18.98
CA ASP A 48 16.72 1.51 -20.43
C ASP A 48 16.59 2.90 -21.07
N ASP A 49 16.77 2.97 -22.38
CA ASP A 49 16.72 4.21 -23.18
C ASP A 49 15.32 4.85 -23.21
N HIS A 50 14.28 4.13 -22.77
CA HIS A 50 12.90 4.63 -22.68
C HIS A 50 12.59 5.20 -21.28
N MET A 51 13.60 5.31 -20.42
CA MET A 51 13.49 5.90 -19.08
C MET A 51 12.58 5.11 -18.12
N HIS A 52 12.44 3.79 -18.32
CA HIS A 52 11.67 2.99 -17.38
C HIS A 52 12.33 2.95 -16.00
N LEU A 53 11.48 2.93 -14.96
CA LEU A 53 11.88 2.80 -13.57
C LEU A 53 11.60 1.37 -13.10
N LEU A 54 12.59 0.76 -12.46
CA LEU A 54 12.48 -0.58 -11.87
C LEU A 54 12.31 -0.46 -10.37
N TYR A 55 11.24 -1.06 -9.85
CA TYR A 55 11.00 -1.19 -8.43
C TYR A 55 11.36 -2.59 -7.95
N THR A 56 12.17 -2.67 -6.90
CA THR A 56 12.57 -3.95 -6.30
C THR A 56 11.41 -4.51 -5.48
N ASN A 57 10.67 -5.46 -6.04
CA ASN A 57 9.48 -6.10 -5.44
C ASN A 57 9.70 -7.56 -4.99
N ILE A 58 10.93 -8.06 -5.06
CA ILE A 58 11.41 -9.33 -4.48
C ILE A 58 12.52 -8.97 -3.51
N GLY A 59 12.53 -9.60 -2.33
CA GLY A 59 13.40 -9.24 -1.21
C GLY A 59 12.60 -8.82 0.01
N SER A 60 13.06 -7.79 0.71
CA SER A 60 12.39 -7.26 1.89
C SER A 60 12.54 -5.75 2.02
N GLY A 61 11.70 -5.15 2.84
CA GLY A 61 11.76 -3.72 3.12
C GLY A 61 10.80 -3.28 4.22
N ASN A 62 10.77 -1.97 4.46
CA ASN A 62 9.88 -1.35 5.43
C ASN A 62 8.55 -0.97 4.79
N GLY A 63 7.54 -0.74 5.63
CA GLY A 63 6.24 -0.26 5.19
C GLY A 63 5.42 0.34 6.32
N LEU A 64 4.22 0.78 5.94
CA LEU A 64 3.17 1.22 6.86
C LEU A 64 1.91 0.42 6.57
N LEU A 65 1.18 0.07 7.62
CA LEU A 65 -0.14 -0.53 7.55
C LEU A 65 -1.14 0.44 8.15
N PHE A 66 -2.21 0.71 7.42
CA PHE A 66 -3.37 1.45 7.89
C PHE A 66 -4.56 0.49 7.91
N GLN A 67 -5.08 0.18 9.09
CA GLN A 67 -6.29 -0.63 9.25
C GLN A 67 -6.99 -0.26 10.57
N ASP A 68 -8.32 -0.35 10.61
CA ASP A 68 -9.14 0.02 11.78
C ASP A 68 -8.86 1.43 12.35
N GLY A 69 -8.47 2.37 11.49
CA GLY A 69 -8.10 3.75 11.88
C GLY A 69 -6.74 3.90 12.54
N VAL A 70 -5.90 2.86 12.55
CA VAL A 70 -4.57 2.86 13.17
C VAL A 70 -3.48 2.71 12.11
N ALA A 71 -2.40 3.46 12.28
CA ALA A 71 -1.18 3.34 11.49
C ALA A 71 -0.11 2.55 12.25
N THR A 72 0.41 1.49 11.64
CA THR A 72 1.41 0.60 12.22
C THR A 72 2.62 0.50 11.30
N LYS A 73 3.83 0.64 11.84
CA LYS A 73 5.06 0.33 11.10
C LYS A 73 5.15 -1.18 10.88
N ILE A 74 5.47 -1.59 9.65
CA ILE A 74 5.58 -2.99 9.29
C ILE A 74 6.85 -3.25 8.45
N THR A 75 7.16 -4.52 8.26
CA THR A 75 8.12 -4.98 7.25
C THR A 75 7.41 -5.85 6.24
N TRP A 76 7.96 -5.94 5.03
CA TRP A 76 7.49 -6.84 3.98
C TRP A 76 8.63 -7.76 3.52
N GLN A 77 8.27 -8.98 3.10
CA GLN A 77 9.19 -9.94 2.48
C GLN A 77 8.50 -10.69 1.35
N LYS A 78 9.20 -10.89 0.23
CA LYS A 78 8.76 -11.71 -0.90
C LYS A 78 9.96 -12.50 -1.44
N LEU A 79 9.89 -13.83 -1.35
CA LEU A 79 11.03 -14.72 -1.62
C LEU A 79 11.40 -14.78 -3.11
N ASP A 80 10.39 -14.84 -3.97
CA ASP A 80 10.54 -14.96 -5.42
C ASP A 80 9.33 -14.36 -6.15
N ARG A 81 9.33 -14.43 -7.48
CA ARG A 81 8.28 -13.85 -8.34
C ARG A 81 6.89 -14.43 -8.05
N THR A 82 6.79 -15.72 -7.71
CA THR A 82 5.53 -16.44 -7.47
C THR A 82 5.10 -16.48 -6.01
N ALA A 83 6.03 -16.27 -5.07
CA ALA A 83 5.71 -16.23 -3.65
C ALA A 83 4.76 -15.08 -3.31
N ARG A 84 3.90 -15.26 -2.30
CA ARG A 84 3.14 -14.13 -1.74
C ARG A 84 4.08 -13.16 -1.01
N THR A 85 3.73 -11.88 -1.00
CA THR A 85 4.35 -10.94 -0.06
C THR A 85 3.79 -11.21 1.33
N VAL A 86 4.68 -11.36 2.30
CA VAL A 86 4.38 -11.51 3.73
C VAL A 86 4.65 -10.18 4.40
N PHE A 87 3.73 -9.72 5.25
CA PHE A 87 3.87 -8.50 6.02
C PHE A 87 3.95 -8.84 7.50
N SER A 88 4.87 -8.24 8.23
CA SER A 88 5.07 -8.50 9.65
C SER A 88 5.12 -7.22 10.48
N ASP A 89 4.62 -7.30 11.70
CA ASP A 89 4.70 -6.21 12.69
C ASP A 89 6.14 -6.05 13.23
N PRO A 90 6.42 -5.04 14.08
CA PRO A 90 7.76 -4.84 14.65
C PRO A 90 8.25 -5.97 15.57
N SER A 91 7.36 -6.85 16.03
CA SER A 91 7.73 -8.05 16.81
C SER A 91 8.10 -9.24 15.92
N GLY A 92 7.92 -9.12 14.59
CA GLY A 92 8.16 -10.18 13.62
C GLY A 92 6.95 -11.08 13.38
N LYS A 93 5.80 -10.80 14.00
CA LYS A 93 4.57 -11.58 13.80
C LYS A 93 3.92 -11.19 12.47
N GLU A 94 3.47 -12.17 11.69
CA GLU A 94 2.72 -11.92 10.46
C GLU A 94 1.43 -11.13 10.77
N ILE A 95 1.18 -10.10 9.96
CA ILE A 95 0.01 -9.23 10.07
C ILE A 95 -1.26 -10.04 9.81
N THR A 96 -2.21 -9.89 10.72
CA THR A 96 -3.61 -10.27 10.46
C THR A 96 -4.34 -9.04 9.94
N PHE A 97 -4.83 -9.13 8.71
CA PHE A 97 -5.56 -8.03 8.07
C PHE A 97 -7.01 -7.96 8.54
N THR A 98 -7.54 -6.74 8.66
CA THR A 98 -8.97 -6.51 8.77
C THR A 98 -9.68 -7.12 7.56
N ARG A 99 -10.71 -7.93 7.81
CA ARG A 99 -11.42 -8.67 6.74
C ARG A 99 -12.01 -7.71 5.70
N GLY A 100 -11.55 -7.84 4.45
CA GLY A 100 -12.10 -7.18 3.27
C GLY A 100 -11.00 -6.81 2.27
N GLN A 101 -11.27 -5.81 1.44
CA GLN A 101 -10.33 -5.36 0.40
C GLN A 101 -9.04 -4.83 1.03
N ILE A 102 -7.89 -5.28 0.52
CA ILE A 102 -6.57 -4.77 0.87
C ILE A 102 -6.03 -4.02 -0.34
N TRP A 103 -5.54 -2.80 -0.11
CA TRP A 103 -4.86 -2.03 -1.14
C TRP A 103 -3.37 -1.95 -0.81
N VAL A 104 -2.50 -2.15 -1.80
CA VAL A 104 -1.05 -2.04 -1.63
C VAL A 104 -0.54 -0.91 -2.52
N GLU A 105 -0.02 0.14 -1.91
CA GLU A 105 0.68 1.24 -2.57
C GLU A 105 2.19 0.95 -2.49
N MET A 106 2.89 0.91 -3.62
CA MET A 106 4.35 0.77 -3.65
C MET A 106 4.98 2.14 -3.90
N LEU A 107 5.87 2.58 -3.01
CA LEU A 107 6.53 3.88 -3.09
C LEU A 107 8.05 3.73 -3.05
N PRO A 108 8.82 4.66 -3.66
CA PRO A 108 10.26 4.73 -3.46
C PRO A 108 10.62 4.90 -1.99
N ILE A 109 11.70 4.25 -1.57
CA ILE A 109 12.33 4.53 -0.26
C ILE A 109 12.64 6.03 -0.15
N GLY A 110 12.25 6.63 0.97
CA GLY A 110 12.42 8.07 1.23
C GLY A 110 11.19 8.92 0.91
N THR A 111 10.18 8.36 0.24
CA THR A 111 8.89 9.05 0.03
C THR A 111 8.22 9.33 1.36
N THR A 112 7.90 10.61 1.62
CA THR A 112 7.15 10.99 2.82
C THR A 112 5.67 10.68 2.65
N VAL A 113 5.10 9.98 3.63
CA VAL A 113 3.65 9.73 3.73
C VAL A 113 3.13 10.54 4.90
N ALA A 114 2.16 11.42 4.65
CA ALA A 114 1.51 12.22 5.69
C ALA A 114 0.24 11.50 6.18
N TYR A 115 0.11 11.30 7.49
CA TYR A 115 -1.01 10.66 8.15
C TYR A 115 -1.11 11.05 9.62
#